data_AF-A0A2D6FNA6-F1
#
_entry.id   AF-A0A2D6FNA6-F1
#
_cell.length_a   1.000
_cell.length_b   1.000
_cell.length_c   1.000
_cell.angle_alpha   90.00
_cell.angle_beta   90.00
_cell.angle_gamma   90.00
#
_symmetry.space_group_name_H-M   'P 1'
#
loop_
_entity.id
_entity.type
_entity.pdbx_description
1 polymer ?
#
loop_
_entity_poly.entity_id
_entity_poly.type
_entity_poly.pdbx_seq_one_letter_code
_entity_poly.pdbx_strand_id
1 'polypeptide(L)'
;MAYAKGKYALFISDRSGLQFPYREMVTEWTGAKVHTSEYEPKAPQLMPHEHSPDPQALEWARPARIAPATLILLPLNPFETYSSGSQVINVHSPDHGRSTGDTVRFRGIPFVTSETNKFSNCATVDGITGAILCAVAGYTITTGKYVSGSSDGSDDWYYFSTGSSTATTGGIKGGGYPVSAGPVTISA
;
A
#
# COMPACT_ATOMS: atom_id res chain seq x y z
N MET A 1 -10.09 2.27 56.22
CA MET A 1 -10.85 2.21 57.49
C MET A 1 -11.61 0.89 57.51
N ALA A 2 -11.50 0.10 58.57
CA ALA A 2 -12.20 -1.19 58.65
C ALA A 2 -13.52 -1.02 59.41
N TYR A 3 -14.62 -1.48 58.81
CA TYR A 3 -15.92 -1.54 59.48
C TYR A 3 -15.97 -2.72 60.47
N ALA A 4 -16.83 -2.62 61.50
CA ALA A 4 -17.02 -3.69 62.47
C ALA A 4 -17.57 -4.97 61.79
N LYS A 5 -17.02 -6.14 62.13
CA LYS A 5 -17.36 -7.43 61.49
C LYS A 5 -18.72 -8.04 61.91
N GLY A 6 -19.47 -7.38 62.81
CA GLY A 6 -20.83 -7.80 63.18
C GLY A 6 -20.96 -9.20 63.80
N LYS A 7 -19.99 -9.68 64.60
CA LYS A 7 -19.97 -11.06 65.15
C LYS A 7 -21.25 -11.46 65.90
N TYR A 8 -21.83 -10.54 66.66
CA TYR A 8 -23.09 -10.72 67.41
C TYR A 8 -24.21 -9.82 66.88
N ALA A 9 -24.03 -9.22 65.71
CA ALA A 9 -25.03 -8.34 65.13
C ALA A 9 -26.12 -9.17 64.46
N LEU A 10 -27.37 -8.72 64.63
CA LEU A 10 -28.54 -9.29 63.99
C LEU A 10 -29.02 -8.29 62.92
N PHE A 11 -29.63 -8.81 61.86
CA PHE A 11 -30.19 -8.06 60.76
C PHE A 11 -31.60 -8.57 60.48
N ILE A 12 -32.51 -7.67 60.12
CA ILE A 12 -33.88 -8.03 59.75
C ILE A 12 -33.90 -8.20 58.23
N SER A 13 -34.28 -9.37 57.74
CA SER A 13 -34.34 -9.62 56.29
C SER A 13 -35.35 -8.69 55.62
N ASP A 14 -34.95 -8.03 54.53
CA ASP A 14 -35.82 -7.13 53.78
C ASP A 14 -36.97 -7.87 53.06
N ARG A 15 -36.91 -9.21 52.96
CA ARG A 15 -37.93 -10.04 52.30
C ARG A 15 -38.92 -10.65 53.29
N SER A 16 -38.44 -11.33 54.32
CA SER A 16 -39.30 -12.04 55.29
C SER A 16 -39.61 -11.25 56.56
N GLY A 17 -38.86 -10.17 56.84
CA GLY A 17 -38.97 -9.43 58.10
C GLY A 17 -38.48 -10.21 59.34
N LEU A 18 -37.86 -11.39 59.15
CA LEU A 18 -37.31 -12.21 60.23
C LEU A 18 -35.89 -11.76 60.60
N GLN A 19 -35.51 -12.04 61.84
CA GLN A 19 -34.20 -11.69 62.39
C GLN A 19 -33.18 -12.81 62.16
N PHE A 20 -32.08 -12.48 61.48
CA PHE A 20 -30.98 -13.39 61.18
C PHE A 20 -29.62 -12.83 61.62
N PRO A 21 -28.59 -13.67 61.80
CA PRO A 21 -27.22 -13.23 62.00
C PRO A 21 -26.73 -12.37 60.83
N TYR A 22 -26.14 -11.20 61.12
CA TYR A 22 -25.65 -10.25 60.10
C TYR A 22 -24.66 -10.88 59.11
N ARG A 23 -23.93 -11.91 59.55
CA ARG A 23 -22.91 -12.62 58.76
C ARG A 23 -23.50 -13.55 57.70
N GLU A 24 -24.78 -13.88 57.81
CA GLU A 24 -25.50 -14.78 56.90
C GLU A 24 -26.38 -14.00 55.90
N MET A 25 -26.27 -12.67 55.90
CA MET A 25 -27.00 -11.79 55.01
C MET A 25 -26.26 -11.61 53.68
N VAL A 26 -26.99 -11.72 52.57
CA VAL A 26 -26.50 -11.51 51.19
C VAL A 26 -27.29 -10.36 50.57
N THR A 27 -26.63 -9.55 49.74
CA THR A 27 -27.30 -8.50 48.97
C THR A 27 -27.72 -9.06 47.62
N GLU A 28 -29.01 -8.95 47.31
CA GLU A 28 -29.58 -9.37 46.03
C GLU A 28 -29.30 -8.34 44.92
N TRP A 29 -29.59 -8.74 43.67
CA TRP A 29 -29.47 -7.89 42.49
C TRP A 29 -30.38 -6.65 42.52
N THR A 30 -31.42 -6.65 43.36
CA THR A 30 -32.33 -5.53 43.62
C THR A 30 -31.77 -4.52 44.63
N GLY A 31 -30.67 -4.85 45.31
CA GLY A 31 -30.11 -4.08 46.43
C GLY A 31 -30.71 -4.44 47.81
N ALA A 32 -31.73 -5.30 47.86
CA ALA A 32 -32.28 -5.81 49.12
C ALA A 32 -31.28 -6.73 49.82
N LYS A 33 -31.25 -6.69 51.15
CA LYS A 33 -30.41 -7.55 51.97
C LYS A 33 -31.27 -8.65 52.60
N VAL A 34 -31.03 -9.88 52.18
CA VAL A 34 -31.83 -11.06 52.55
C VAL A 34 -30.95 -12.15 53.17
N HIS A 35 -31.55 -13.07 53.91
CA HIS A 35 -30.82 -14.23 54.41
C HIS A 35 -30.46 -15.20 53.27
N THR A 36 -29.35 -15.94 53.38
CA THR A 36 -28.92 -16.92 52.35
C THR A 36 -30.00 -17.91 51.93
N SER A 37 -30.91 -18.31 52.83
CA SER A 37 -32.02 -19.23 52.51
C SER A 37 -33.14 -18.60 51.68
N GLU A 38 -33.17 -17.27 51.60
CA GLU A 38 -34.18 -16.48 50.90
C GLU A 38 -33.62 -15.81 49.64
N TYR A 39 -32.35 -16.07 49.34
CA TYR A 39 -31.62 -15.46 48.23
C TYR A 39 -32.11 -16.01 46.89
N GLU A 40 -32.56 -15.11 46.02
CA GLU A 40 -32.96 -15.44 44.66
C GLU A 40 -31.85 -15.08 43.66
N PRO A 41 -31.30 -16.05 42.90
CA PRO A 41 -30.28 -15.75 41.92
C PRO A 41 -30.86 -14.94 40.75
N LYS A 42 -30.07 -13.98 40.25
CA LYS A 42 -30.44 -13.17 39.08
C LYS A 42 -30.67 -14.07 37.86
N ALA A 43 -31.70 -13.78 37.07
CA ALA A 43 -31.97 -14.52 35.84
C ALA A 43 -30.77 -14.46 34.89
N PRO A 44 -30.39 -15.59 34.23
CA PRO A 44 -29.17 -15.69 33.43
C PRO A 44 -29.15 -14.74 32.22
N GLN A 45 -30.31 -14.26 31.76
CA GLN A 45 -30.42 -13.29 30.66
C GLN A 45 -29.95 -11.88 31.06
N LEU A 46 -29.90 -11.56 32.36
CA LEU A 46 -29.49 -10.25 32.88
C LEU A 46 -27.99 -10.16 33.23
N MET A 47 -27.21 -11.21 32.92
CA MET A 47 -25.75 -11.23 33.00
C MET A 47 -25.18 -11.73 31.66
N PRO A 48 -25.20 -10.90 30.61
CA PRO A 48 -24.50 -11.24 29.37
C PRO A 48 -23.04 -11.57 29.68
N HIS A 49 -22.55 -12.70 29.17
CA HIS A 49 -21.12 -13.00 29.26
C HIS A 49 -20.33 -11.91 28.56
N GLU A 50 -19.19 -11.55 29.14
CA GLU A 50 -18.29 -10.57 28.57
C GLU A 50 -17.75 -11.11 27.24
N HIS A 51 -18.05 -10.41 26.15
CA HIS A 51 -17.60 -10.79 24.81
C HIS A 51 -16.12 -10.44 24.69
N SER A 52 -15.24 -11.43 24.84
CA SER A 52 -13.82 -11.24 24.54
C SER A 52 -13.66 -11.06 23.02
N PRO A 53 -12.99 -10.00 22.54
CA PRO A 53 -12.65 -9.86 21.13
C PRO A 53 -11.79 -11.04 20.68
N ASP A 54 -12.02 -11.54 19.47
CA ASP A 54 -11.13 -12.52 18.85
C ASP A 54 -9.80 -11.83 18.50
N PRO A 55 -8.65 -12.23 19.09
CA PRO A 55 -7.36 -11.60 18.83
C PRO A 55 -6.82 -12.00 17.44
N GLN A 56 -7.34 -11.36 16.41
CA GLN A 56 -6.90 -11.53 15.01
C GLN A 56 -5.61 -10.75 14.67
N ALA A 57 -5.23 -9.76 15.49
CA ALA A 57 -4.08 -8.90 15.24
C ALA A 57 -2.91 -9.19 16.19
N LEU A 58 -1.68 -9.11 15.67
CA LEU A 58 -0.46 -9.12 16.49
C LEU A 58 -0.26 -7.77 17.18
N GLU A 59 -0.04 -7.78 18.49
CA GLU A 59 0.25 -6.61 19.33
C GLU A 59 1.49 -5.83 18.83
N TRP A 60 2.49 -6.54 18.28
CA TRP A 60 3.71 -5.96 17.73
C TRP A 60 3.97 -6.44 16.30
N ALA A 61 3.03 -6.16 15.39
CA ALA A 61 3.26 -6.39 13.97
C ALA A 61 4.47 -5.58 13.49
N ARG A 62 5.43 -6.24 12.84
CA ARG A 62 6.52 -5.54 12.16
C ARG A 62 5.97 -4.90 10.89
N PRO A 63 6.29 -3.62 10.60
CA PRO A 63 5.91 -3.01 9.35
C PRO A 63 6.53 -3.77 8.18
N ALA A 64 5.82 -3.78 7.05
CA ALA A 64 6.34 -4.35 5.81
C ALA A 64 7.64 -3.62 5.41
N ARG A 65 8.61 -4.38 4.89
CA ARG A 65 9.82 -3.81 4.29
C ARG A 65 9.44 -3.00 3.04
N ILE A 66 10.07 -1.84 2.86
CA ILE A 66 10.00 -1.10 1.59
C ILE A 66 10.75 -1.91 0.52
N ALA A 67 10.03 -2.35 -0.52
CA ALA A 67 10.63 -3.06 -1.63
C ALA A 67 11.56 -2.12 -2.44
N PRO A 68 12.73 -2.58 -2.90
CA PRO A 68 13.56 -1.80 -3.80
C PRO A 68 12.81 -1.56 -5.11
N ALA A 69 13.01 -0.39 -5.72
CA ALA A 69 12.40 -0.07 -7.00
C ALA A 69 12.92 -1.01 -8.09
N THR A 70 12.00 -1.67 -8.79
CA THR A 70 12.29 -2.69 -9.81
C THR A 70 12.18 -2.13 -11.23
N LEU A 71 12.73 -2.87 -12.19
CA LEU A 71 12.57 -2.57 -13.61
C LEU A 71 11.27 -3.22 -14.11
N ILE A 72 10.51 -2.47 -14.92
CA ILE A 72 9.33 -2.95 -15.62
C ILE A 72 9.75 -3.28 -17.05
N LEU A 73 9.45 -4.50 -17.51
CA LEU A 73 9.66 -4.90 -18.89
C LEU A 73 8.59 -4.25 -19.79
N LEU A 74 9.01 -3.58 -20.85
CA LEU A 74 8.12 -2.93 -21.79
C LEU A 74 7.69 -3.89 -22.92
N PRO A 75 6.53 -3.64 -23.55
CA PRO A 75 6.11 -4.36 -24.75
C PRO A 75 7.11 -4.24 -25.91
N LEU A 76 6.97 -5.11 -26.91
CA LEU A 76 7.75 -5.04 -28.16
C LEU A 76 7.59 -3.67 -28.84
N ASN A 77 8.72 -3.06 -29.22
CA ASN A 77 8.77 -1.73 -29.84
C ASN A 77 7.98 -0.67 -29.06
N PRO A 78 8.41 -0.36 -27.82
CA PRO A 78 7.63 0.49 -26.92
C PRO A 78 7.72 1.98 -27.27
N PHE A 79 8.63 2.41 -28.13
CA PHE A 79 8.80 3.82 -28.47
C PHE A 79 8.04 4.18 -29.74
N GLU A 80 7.34 5.31 -29.73
CA GLU A 80 6.67 5.90 -30.90
C GLU A 80 7.10 7.36 -31.03
N THR A 81 7.74 7.73 -32.14
CA THR A 81 8.10 9.14 -32.39
C THR A 81 6.87 9.96 -32.74
N TYR A 82 6.81 11.23 -32.33
CA TYR A 82 5.65 12.08 -32.57
C TYR A 82 5.54 12.56 -34.03
N SER A 83 6.45 13.45 -34.46
CA SER A 83 6.45 14.05 -35.80
C SER A 83 7.87 14.26 -36.29
N SER A 84 8.07 14.39 -37.61
CA SER A 84 9.37 14.78 -38.17
C SER A 84 9.87 16.06 -37.49
N GLY A 85 11.16 16.10 -37.16
CA GLY A 85 11.79 17.22 -36.47
C GLY A 85 11.44 17.35 -34.98
N SER A 86 10.61 16.47 -34.41
CA SER A 86 10.27 16.51 -32.98
C SER A 86 11.26 15.72 -32.13
N GLN A 87 11.54 16.22 -30.93
CA GLN A 87 12.32 15.52 -29.89
C GLN A 87 11.43 14.67 -28.98
N VAL A 88 10.11 14.69 -29.18
CA VAL A 88 9.14 14.00 -28.32
C VAL A 88 9.01 12.55 -28.73
N ILE A 89 9.10 11.67 -27.73
CA ILE A 89 8.94 10.23 -27.86
C ILE A 89 7.85 9.77 -26.90
N ASN A 90 6.85 9.11 -27.46
CA ASN A 90 5.82 8.41 -26.71
C ASN A 90 6.33 7.01 -26.33
N VAL A 91 6.04 6.58 -25.11
CA VAL A 91 6.41 5.28 -24.59
C VAL A 91 5.15 4.52 -24.22
N HIS A 92 4.97 3.35 -24.82
CA HIS A 92 3.91 2.42 -24.48
C HIS A 92 4.32 1.58 -23.29
N SER A 93 3.62 1.74 -22.17
CA SER A 93 3.84 1.00 -20.95
C SER A 93 2.49 0.84 -20.24
N PRO A 94 1.76 -0.25 -20.53
CA PRO A 94 0.46 -0.50 -19.90
C PRO A 94 0.53 -0.47 -18.38
N ASP A 95 -0.49 0.12 -17.75
CA ASP A 95 -0.66 0.19 -16.28
C ASP A 95 0.60 0.59 -15.50
N HIS A 96 1.31 1.62 -15.96
CA HIS A 96 2.65 1.91 -15.45
C HIS A 96 2.69 2.51 -14.03
N GLY A 97 1.57 3.04 -13.52
CA GLY A 97 1.47 3.59 -12.16
C GLY A 97 2.47 4.71 -11.84
N ARG A 98 2.86 5.50 -12.86
CA ARG A 98 3.84 6.61 -12.74
C ARG A 98 3.11 7.94 -12.80
N SER A 99 3.71 8.97 -12.21
CA SER A 99 3.19 10.34 -12.19
C SER A 99 3.99 11.25 -13.14
N THR A 100 3.34 12.33 -13.59
CA THR A 100 4.05 13.38 -14.33
C THR A 100 5.13 14.00 -13.45
N GLY A 101 6.35 14.12 -13.97
CA GLY A 101 7.54 14.57 -13.23
C GLY A 101 8.45 13.44 -12.76
N ASP A 102 8.01 12.18 -12.86
CA ASP A 102 8.87 11.03 -12.53
C ASP A 102 10.07 10.95 -13.49
N THR A 103 11.21 10.50 -12.98
CA THR A 103 12.41 10.27 -13.81
C THR A 103 12.56 8.78 -14.13
N VAL A 104 12.48 8.43 -15.41
CA VAL A 104 12.55 7.05 -15.90
C VAL A 104 13.81 6.87 -16.75
N ARG A 105 14.55 5.81 -16.45
CA ARG A 105 15.68 5.36 -17.29
C ARG A 105 15.31 4.11 -18.05
N PHE A 106 15.47 4.17 -19.37
CA PHE A 106 15.31 3.03 -20.25
C PHE A 106 16.60 2.24 -20.37
N ARG A 107 16.47 0.93 -20.54
CA ARG A 107 17.57 -0.03 -20.67
C ARG A 107 17.21 -1.06 -21.73
N GLY A 108 18.13 -1.36 -22.63
CA GLY A 108 17.98 -2.40 -23.64
C GLY A 108 18.25 -3.80 -23.08
N ILE A 109 18.70 -4.71 -23.94
CA ILE A 109 18.91 -6.12 -23.57
C ILE A 109 19.86 -6.26 -22.38
N PRO A 110 19.48 -7.00 -21.32
CA PRO A 110 20.38 -7.30 -20.22
C PRO A 110 21.52 -8.17 -20.73
N PHE A 111 22.75 -7.82 -20.39
CA PHE A 111 23.93 -8.58 -20.74
C PHE A 111 24.99 -8.39 -19.66
N VAL A 112 25.83 -9.40 -19.45
CA VAL A 112 26.85 -9.40 -18.40
C VAL A 112 28.21 -9.27 -19.06
N THR A 113 28.70 -8.04 -19.25
CA THR A 113 30.07 -7.81 -19.76
C THR A 113 30.94 -6.99 -18.81
N SER A 114 30.37 -6.37 -17.78
CA SER A 114 31.14 -5.81 -16.66
C SER A 114 30.27 -5.59 -15.42
N GLU A 115 30.90 -5.33 -14.27
CA GLU A 115 30.24 -5.01 -12.99
C GLU A 115 29.41 -3.71 -13.07
N THR A 116 29.71 -2.82 -14.02
CA THR A 116 29.12 -1.49 -14.14
C THR A 116 28.00 -1.40 -15.19
N ASN A 117 28.10 -2.13 -16.31
CA ASN A 117 27.12 -2.09 -17.40
C ASN A 117 26.41 -3.44 -17.56
N LYS A 118 25.23 -3.55 -16.94
CA LYS A 118 24.38 -4.75 -16.99
C LYS A 118 23.35 -4.73 -18.14
N PHE A 119 23.28 -3.66 -18.92
CA PHE A 119 22.26 -3.43 -19.94
C PHE A 119 22.82 -2.72 -21.16
N SER A 120 22.47 -3.20 -22.35
CA SER A 120 22.83 -2.56 -23.61
C SER A 120 21.99 -1.30 -23.82
N ASN A 121 22.42 -0.47 -24.76
CA ASN A 121 21.58 0.61 -25.27
C ASN A 121 20.33 0.05 -25.97
N CYS A 122 19.30 0.88 -26.03
CA CYS A 122 18.06 0.62 -26.75
C CYS A 122 18.33 0.47 -28.25
N ALA A 123 17.42 -0.12 -29.04
CA ALA A 123 17.56 -0.05 -30.50
C ALA A 123 17.29 1.38 -31.00
N THR A 124 17.98 1.81 -32.05
CA THR A 124 17.75 3.11 -32.71
C THR A 124 16.32 3.19 -33.25
N VAL A 125 15.68 4.34 -33.09
CA VAL A 125 14.31 4.59 -33.56
C VAL A 125 14.29 5.87 -34.38
N ASP A 126 13.89 5.78 -35.65
CA ASP A 126 13.60 6.95 -36.50
C ASP A 126 14.73 8.00 -36.54
N GLY A 127 15.99 7.54 -36.54
CA GLY A 127 17.20 8.37 -36.53
C GLY A 127 17.69 8.77 -35.12
N ILE A 128 16.92 8.52 -34.07
CA ILE A 128 17.32 8.74 -32.68
C ILE A 128 18.08 7.50 -32.19
N THR A 129 19.35 7.69 -31.86
CA THR A 129 20.22 6.57 -31.45
C THR A 129 19.81 5.98 -30.11
N GLY A 130 20.04 4.68 -29.96
CA GLY A 130 19.82 3.96 -28.71
C GLY A 130 20.53 4.55 -27.49
N ALA A 131 21.70 5.16 -27.67
CA ALA A 131 22.46 5.79 -26.59
C ALA A 131 21.75 7.02 -26.01
N ILE A 132 21.00 7.74 -26.85
CA ILE A 132 20.14 8.85 -26.41
C ILE A 132 18.91 8.26 -25.74
N LEU A 133 18.19 7.33 -26.37
CA LEU A 133 16.99 6.72 -25.78
C LEU A 133 17.25 6.10 -24.40
N CYS A 134 18.39 5.44 -24.22
CA CYS A 134 18.80 4.78 -22.99
C CYS A 134 19.80 5.63 -22.16
N ALA A 135 19.67 6.97 -22.18
CA ALA A 135 20.58 7.89 -21.49
C ALA A 135 20.74 7.56 -19.99
N VAL A 136 21.96 7.73 -19.47
CA VAL A 136 22.33 7.33 -18.09
C VAL A 136 21.57 8.12 -17.03
N ALA A 137 21.28 9.40 -17.31
CA ALA A 137 20.51 10.28 -16.43
C ALA A 137 19.00 9.94 -16.39
N GLY A 138 18.50 9.15 -17.35
CA GLY A 138 17.07 8.99 -17.57
C GLY A 138 16.40 10.26 -18.09
N TYR A 139 15.07 10.23 -18.13
CA TYR A 139 14.23 11.31 -18.63
C TYR A 139 13.09 11.60 -17.66
N THR A 140 12.81 12.88 -17.45
CA THR A 140 11.56 13.30 -16.81
C THR A 140 10.40 13.03 -17.76
N ILE A 141 9.39 12.32 -17.27
CA ILE A 141 8.23 11.91 -18.07
C ILE A 141 7.00 12.76 -17.76
N THR A 142 6.11 12.86 -18.74
CA THR A 142 4.75 13.37 -18.56
C THR A 142 3.78 12.25 -18.93
N THR A 143 2.75 12.03 -18.12
CA THR A 143 1.75 10.97 -18.30
C THR A 143 0.81 11.29 -19.48
N GLY A 144 0.29 10.25 -20.13
CA GLY A 144 -0.45 10.34 -21.38
C GLY A 144 0.43 10.15 -22.61
N LYS A 145 -0.20 9.86 -23.75
CA LYS A 145 0.44 9.90 -25.06
C LYS A 145 0.44 11.33 -25.56
N TYR A 146 1.58 11.80 -26.05
CA TYR A 146 1.68 13.10 -26.70
C TYR A 146 1.04 13.04 -28.10
N VAL A 147 -0.05 13.77 -28.28
CA VAL A 147 -0.79 13.91 -29.53
C VAL A 147 -1.12 15.38 -29.75
N SER A 148 -0.92 15.88 -30.98
CA SER A 148 -1.34 17.23 -31.39
C SER A 148 -0.88 18.38 -30.47
N GLY A 149 0.28 18.24 -29.81
CA GLY A 149 0.82 19.29 -28.93
C GLY A 149 0.48 19.15 -27.44
N SER A 150 -0.23 18.10 -27.00
CA SER A 150 -0.60 17.88 -25.61
C SER A 150 -0.65 16.39 -25.25
N SER A 151 -0.68 16.06 -23.95
CA SER A 151 -1.02 14.72 -23.48
C SER A 151 -2.50 14.41 -23.74
N ASP A 152 -2.81 13.19 -24.18
CA ASP A 152 -4.18 12.67 -24.28
C ASP A 152 -4.74 12.13 -22.94
N GLY A 153 -3.91 12.04 -21.90
CA GLY A 153 -4.30 11.55 -20.58
C GLY A 153 -4.46 10.03 -20.47
N SER A 154 -3.97 9.24 -21.44
CA SER A 154 -3.98 7.78 -21.37
C SER A 154 -3.05 7.24 -20.27
N ASP A 155 -3.53 6.29 -19.48
CA ASP A 155 -2.76 5.63 -18.40
C ASP A 155 -1.76 4.58 -18.92
N ASP A 156 -1.86 4.18 -20.19
CA ASP A 156 -0.97 3.19 -20.81
C ASP A 156 0.28 3.83 -21.45
N TRP A 157 0.36 5.15 -21.42
CA TRP A 157 1.37 5.92 -22.12
C TRP A 157 1.96 7.02 -21.25
N TYR A 158 3.23 7.29 -21.50
CA TYR A 158 3.88 8.53 -21.08
C TYR A 158 4.84 8.97 -22.16
N TYR A 159 5.25 10.23 -22.15
CA TYR A 159 6.19 10.77 -23.12
C TYR A 159 7.32 11.53 -22.45
N PHE A 160 8.42 11.66 -23.18
CA PHE A 160 9.57 12.46 -22.79
C PHE A 160 10.18 13.16 -24.00
N SER A 161 11.04 14.14 -23.75
CA SER A 161 11.84 14.81 -24.77
C SER A 161 13.29 14.38 -24.70
N THR A 162 13.90 14.06 -25.84
CA THR A 162 15.33 13.68 -25.93
C THR A 162 16.28 14.86 -25.74
N GLY A 163 15.82 16.10 -25.93
CA GLY A 163 16.60 17.33 -25.76
C GLY A 163 17.73 17.58 -26.78
N SER A 164 18.12 16.59 -27.60
CA SER A 164 19.22 16.74 -28.57
C SER A 164 18.86 16.25 -29.98
N SER A 165 18.37 15.02 -30.13
CA SER A 165 18.10 14.40 -31.43
C SER A 165 16.61 14.36 -31.77
N THR A 166 16.28 14.68 -33.01
CA THR A 166 14.91 14.72 -33.52
C THR A 166 14.57 13.50 -34.36
N ALA A 167 13.30 13.14 -34.38
CA ALA A 167 12.74 12.14 -35.28
C ALA A 167 12.92 12.54 -36.75
N THR A 168 13.32 11.60 -37.60
CA THR A 168 13.54 11.83 -39.03
C THR A 168 12.19 11.92 -39.76
N THR A 169 11.33 10.93 -39.56
CA THR A 169 10.02 10.83 -40.21
C THR A 169 8.89 11.23 -39.28
N GLY A 170 8.92 10.79 -38.02
CA GLY A 170 7.81 10.89 -37.09
C GLY A 170 6.77 9.78 -37.28
N GLY A 171 6.05 9.43 -36.22
CA GLY A 171 5.01 8.40 -36.23
C GLY A 171 5.53 6.97 -36.32
N ILE A 172 6.84 6.75 -36.11
CA ILE A 172 7.45 5.43 -36.25
C ILE A 172 7.52 4.74 -34.90
N LYS A 173 7.03 3.49 -34.85
CA LYS A 173 7.18 2.59 -33.71
C LYS A 173 8.50 1.84 -33.78
N GLY A 174 9.21 1.75 -32.66
CA GLY A 174 10.50 1.08 -32.58
C GLY A 174 11.00 0.91 -31.14
N GLY A 175 12.29 0.61 -31.02
CA GLY A 175 12.96 0.41 -29.73
C GLY A 175 13.43 -1.03 -29.53
N GLY A 176 12.93 -1.94 -30.36
CA GLY A 176 13.27 -3.35 -30.33
C GLY A 176 12.66 -4.05 -29.12
N TYR A 177 13.24 -5.19 -28.79
CA TYR A 177 12.92 -5.98 -27.60
C TYR A 177 14.15 -6.82 -27.21
N PRO A 178 14.44 -6.99 -25.91
CA PRO A 178 13.72 -6.44 -24.76
C PRO A 178 14.17 -5.02 -24.40
N VAL A 179 13.23 -4.21 -23.93
CA VAL A 179 13.48 -2.88 -23.33
C VAL A 179 12.81 -2.84 -21.97
N SER A 180 13.48 -2.28 -20.97
CA SER A 180 12.94 -2.09 -19.62
C SER A 180 12.99 -0.64 -19.20
N ALA A 181 12.04 -0.24 -18.36
CA ALA A 181 11.91 1.09 -17.78
C ALA A 181 11.90 1.00 -16.26
N GLY A 182 12.63 1.89 -15.60
CA GLY A 182 12.63 1.95 -14.14
C GLY A 182 13.49 3.09 -13.60
N PRO A 183 13.84 3.07 -12.31
CA PRO A 183 14.63 4.13 -11.68
C PRO A 183 16.02 4.25 -12.33
N VAL A 184 16.62 5.43 -12.18
CA VAL A 184 17.99 5.70 -12.63
C VAL A 184 18.98 4.78 -11.92
N THR A 185 18.80 4.58 -10.61
CA THR A 185 19.62 3.71 -9.79
C THR A 185 18.83 2.47 -9.40
N ILE A 186 19.41 1.30 -9.67
CA ILE A 186 18.92 0.01 -9.19
C ILE A 186 19.84 -0.47 -8.08
N SER A 187 19.28 -0.75 -6.90
CA SER A 187 20.00 -1.39 -5.78
C SER A 187 19.43 -2.78 -5.57
N ALA A 188 20.31 -3.73 -5.26
CA ALA A 188 19.95 -5.11 -4.93
C ALA A 188 19.61 -5.24 -3.44
#